data_AF-A0A925X9M0-F1
#
_entry.id   AF-A0A925X9M0-F1
#
_cell.length_a   1.000
_cell.length_b   1.000
_cell.length_c   1.000
_cell.angle_alpha   90.00
_cell.angle_beta   90.00
_cell.angle_gamma   90.00
#
_symmetry.space_group_name_H-M   'P 1'
#
loop_
_entity.id
_entity.type
_entity.pdbx_description
1 polymer ?
#
loop_
_entity_poly.entity_id
_entity_poly.type
_entity_poly.pdbx_seq_one_letter_code
_entity_poly.pdbx_strand_id
1 'polypeptide(L)'
;MKNIILLLAFGWFILAQSHIFAQSVYAPLNRDYEHLIERYEIKYGKFADAIHSHIKPYTRKSIMQLVDSVQVTNNFLSEKEKFNLTYLTNDNWEWADSSQ
;
A
#
# COMPACT_ATOMS: atom_id res chain seq x y z
N MET A 1 -43.01 -28.38 -5.32
CA MET A 1 -43.14 -26.91 -5.13
C MET A 1 -42.20 -26.37 -4.05
N LYS A 2 -42.17 -26.95 -2.84
CA LYS A 2 -41.25 -26.54 -1.75
C LYS A 2 -39.76 -26.47 -2.13
N ASN A 3 -39.29 -27.42 -2.95
CA ASN A 3 -37.89 -27.47 -3.40
C ASN A 3 -37.54 -26.36 -4.41
N ILE A 4 -38.52 -25.93 -5.21
CA ILE A 4 -38.35 -24.82 -6.16
C ILE A 4 -38.26 -23.49 -5.40
N ILE A 5 -39.09 -23.31 -4.36
CA ILE A 5 -39.05 -22.13 -3.50
C ILE A 5 -37.70 -22.02 -2.77
N LEU A 6 -37.15 -23.14 -2.30
CA LEU A 6 -35.82 -23.17 -1.68
C LEU A 6 -34.70 -22.79 -2.65
N LEU A 7 -34.76 -23.24 -3.90
CA LEU A 7 -33.78 -22.87 -4.93
C LEU A 7 -33.86 -21.39 -5.30
N LEU A 8 -35.07 -20.82 -5.39
CA LEU A 8 -35.27 -19.40 -5.66
C LEU A 8 -34.79 -18.52 -4.50
N ALA A 9 -35.04 -18.93 -3.25
CA ALA A 9 -34.54 -18.23 -2.08
C ALA A 9 -32.99 -18.28 -1.99
N PHE A 10 -32.39 -19.42 -2.34
CA PHE A 10 -30.94 -19.56 -2.38
C PHE A 10 -30.30 -18.70 -3.49
N GLY A 11 -30.91 -18.65 -4.67
CA GLY A 11 -30.49 -17.75 -5.74
C GLY A 11 -30.56 -16.28 -5.34
N TRP A 12 -31.61 -15.87 -4.65
CA TRP A 12 -31.76 -14.50 -4.13
C TRP A 12 -30.68 -14.16 -3.08
N PHE A 13 -30.33 -15.10 -2.21
CA PHE A 13 -29.30 -14.92 -1.20
C PHE A 13 -27.91 -14.67 -1.81
N ILE A 14 -27.57 -15.37 -2.90
CA ILE A 14 -26.29 -15.17 -3.61
C ILE A 14 -26.25 -13.79 -4.29
N LEU A 15 -27.35 -13.37 -4.92
CA LEU A 15 -27.45 -12.08 -5.60
C LEU A 15 -27.40 -10.88 -4.64
N ALA A 16 -27.76 -11.07 -3.37
CA ALA A 16 -27.77 -10.02 -2.36
C ALA A 16 -26.38 -9.66 -1.79
N GLN A 17 -25.29 -10.34 -2.19
CA GLN A 17 -23.96 -10.18 -1.56
C GLN A 17 -22.96 -9.26 -2.29
N SER A 18 -23.38 -8.39 -3.21
CA SER A 18 -22.43 -7.66 -4.06
C SER A 18 -21.90 -6.34 -3.48
N HIS A 19 -21.30 -6.35 -2.29
CA HIS A 19 -20.52 -5.21 -1.78
C HIS A 19 -19.12 -5.65 -1.36
N ILE A 20 -18.21 -5.69 -2.34
CA ILE A 20 -16.77 -5.85 -2.08
C ILE A 20 -16.16 -4.45 -2.11
N PHE A 21 -15.65 -3.98 -0.98
CA PHE A 21 -14.87 -2.74 -0.91
C PHE A 21 -13.43 -3.05 -1.33
N ALA A 22 -13.00 -2.50 -2.47
CA ALA A 22 -11.60 -2.53 -2.85
C ALA A 22 -10.80 -1.59 -1.95
N GLN A 23 -9.57 -1.97 -1.59
CA GLN A 23 -8.63 -1.07 -0.93
C GLN A 23 -8.16 0.01 -1.91
N SER A 24 -8.03 1.25 -1.42
CA SER A 24 -7.53 2.36 -2.22
C SER A 24 -6.10 2.09 -2.67
N VAL A 25 -5.77 2.42 -3.92
CA VAL A 25 -4.38 2.40 -4.42
C VAL A 25 -3.53 3.56 -3.88
N TYR A 26 -4.18 4.53 -3.23
CA TYR A 26 -3.54 5.70 -2.66
C TYR A 26 -3.37 5.57 -1.14
N ALA A 27 -2.24 6.05 -0.64
CA ALA A 27 -2.04 6.25 0.79
C ALA A 27 -2.97 7.37 1.31
N PRO A 28 -3.36 7.33 2.60
CA PRO A 28 -4.16 8.38 3.19
C PRO A 28 -3.41 9.73 3.20
N LEU A 29 -4.15 10.83 3.06
CA LEU A 29 -3.63 12.19 3.20
C LEU A 29 -3.39 12.50 4.70
N ASN A 30 -2.32 11.93 5.24
CA ASN A 30 -1.88 12.10 6.61
C ASN A 30 -0.52 12.80 6.64
N ARG A 31 -0.45 13.93 7.37
CA ARG A 31 0.76 14.77 7.43
C ARG A 31 2.00 14.01 7.91
N ASP A 32 1.88 13.22 8.98
CA ASP A 32 3.04 12.52 9.56
C ASP A 32 3.54 11.42 8.63
N TYR A 33 2.61 10.74 7.97
CA TYR A 33 2.91 9.73 6.96
C TYR A 33 3.57 10.34 5.72
N GLU A 34 3.06 11.47 5.24
CA GLU A 34 3.62 12.21 4.12
C GLU A 34 5.03 12.74 4.43
N HIS A 35 5.25 13.33 5.60
CA HIS A 35 6.58 13.80 6.00
C HIS A 35 7.59 12.67 6.18
N LEU A 36 7.14 11.48 6.58
CA LEU A 36 8.00 10.31 6.63
C LEU A 36 8.50 9.96 5.22
N ILE A 37 7.60 9.91 4.24
CA ILE A 37 7.93 9.64 2.83
C ILE A 37 8.87 10.72 2.27
N GLU A 38 8.51 11.99 2.44
CA GLU A 38 9.31 13.14 1.99
C GLU A 38 10.72 13.14 2.60
N ARG A 39 10.86 12.74 3.87
CA ARG A 39 12.17 12.61 4.51
C ARG A 39 13.06 11.58 3.80
N TYR A 40 12.51 10.43 3.41
CA TYR A 40 13.25 9.40 2.69
C TYR A 40 13.54 9.81 1.24
N GLU A 41 12.60 10.49 0.58
CA GLU A 41 12.83 11.13 -0.72
C GLU A 41 13.99 12.13 -0.65
N ILE A 42 14.03 13.03 0.34
CA ILE A 42 15.12 14.00 0.47
C ILE A 42 16.45 13.31 0.83
N LYS A 43 16.41 12.33 1.74
CA LYS A 43 17.62 11.68 2.26
C LYS A 43 18.27 10.73 1.26
N TYR A 44 17.47 10.03 0.46
CA TYR A 44 17.92 8.95 -0.42
C TYR A 44 17.47 9.08 -1.88
N GLY A 45 16.59 10.03 -2.20
CA GLY A 45 15.92 10.18 -3.50
C GLY A 45 16.79 10.69 -4.63
N LYS A 46 18.08 10.36 -4.63
CA LYS A 46 18.89 10.48 -5.85
C LYS A 46 18.41 9.54 -6.98
N PHE A 47 17.46 8.63 -6.74
CA PHE A 47 16.99 7.64 -7.75
C PHE A 47 15.53 7.17 -7.61
N ALA A 48 14.65 7.88 -6.90
CA ALA A 48 13.24 7.48 -6.78
C ALA A 48 12.37 8.22 -7.79
N ASP A 49 12.46 7.87 -9.09
CA ASP A 49 11.60 8.42 -10.16
C ASP A 49 10.10 8.26 -9.87
N ALA A 50 9.74 7.42 -8.90
CA ALA A 50 8.38 7.11 -8.52
C ALA A 50 7.73 8.12 -7.56
N ILE A 51 8.49 8.92 -6.81
CA ILE A 51 7.94 9.87 -5.82
C ILE A 51 8.41 11.29 -6.09
N HIS A 52 7.44 12.20 -6.11
CA HIS A 52 7.65 13.64 -6.10
C HIS A 52 6.82 14.25 -4.99
N SER A 53 7.48 14.84 -4.00
CA SER A 53 6.86 15.52 -2.83
C SER A 53 5.68 16.46 -3.13
N HIS A 54 5.64 17.02 -4.34
CA HIS A 54 4.62 17.99 -4.76
C HIS A 54 3.35 17.35 -5.34
N ILE A 55 3.35 16.03 -5.58
CA ILE A 55 2.23 15.30 -6.20
C ILE A 55 1.63 14.35 -5.16
N LYS A 56 0.43 14.70 -4.68
CA LYS A 56 -0.31 13.97 -3.64
C LYS A 56 -1.72 13.62 -4.13
N PRO A 57 -2.36 12.57 -3.59
CA PRO A 57 -1.83 11.58 -2.65
C PRO A 57 -0.82 10.63 -3.31
N TYR A 58 0.14 10.12 -2.53
CA TYR A 58 1.09 9.13 -3.02
C TYR A 58 0.40 7.80 -3.31
N THR A 59 0.81 7.12 -4.38
CA THR A 59 0.37 5.73 -4.60
C THR A 59 1.11 4.79 -3.66
N ARG A 60 0.44 3.74 -3.20
CA ARG A 60 1.07 2.70 -2.37
C ARG A 60 2.24 2.03 -3.10
N LYS A 61 2.10 1.84 -4.42
CA LYS A 61 3.15 1.35 -5.31
C LYS A 61 4.39 2.24 -5.31
N SER A 62 4.23 3.57 -5.46
CA SER A 62 5.37 4.48 -5.47
C SER A 62 6.10 4.51 -4.12
N ILE A 63 5.37 4.33 -3.01
CA ILE A 63 5.96 4.23 -1.68
C ILE A 63 6.83 2.97 -1.59
N MET A 64 6.36 1.82 -2.06
CA MET A 64 7.16 0.59 -2.09
C MET A 64 8.41 0.74 -2.95
N GLN A 65 8.31 1.38 -4.12
CA GLN A 65 9.47 1.64 -4.97
C GLN A 65 10.54 2.50 -4.27
N LEU A 66 10.11 3.49 -3.47
CA LEU A 66 11.03 4.27 -2.63
C LEU A 66 11.67 3.37 -1.57
N VAL A 67 10.90 2.56 -0.84
CA VAL A 67 11.42 1.64 0.18
C VAL A 67 12.46 0.68 -0.40
N ASP A 68 12.15 0.03 -1.51
CA ASP A 68 13.06 -0.89 -2.20
C ASP A 68 14.35 -0.18 -2.62
N SER A 69 14.24 1.05 -3.17
CA SER A 69 15.41 1.83 -3.56
C SER A 69 16.35 2.16 -2.38
N VAL A 70 15.77 2.46 -1.21
CA VAL A 70 16.51 2.77 0.01
C VAL A 70 17.22 1.52 0.53
N GLN A 71 16.52 0.38 0.58
CA GLN A 71 17.05 -0.89 1.08
C GLN A 71 18.15 -1.45 0.19
N VAL A 72 18.01 -1.38 -1.14
CA VAL A 72 19.02 -1.84 -2.10
C VAL A 72 20.29 -0.98 -2.05
N THR A 73 20.14 0.33 -1.89
CA THR A 73 21.27 1.26 -2.02
C THR A 73 22.04 1.45 -0.71
N ASN A 74 21.44 1.14 0.45
CA ASN A 74 22.00 1.51 1.76
C ASN A 74 22.19 0.30 2.68
N ASN A 75 23.45 -0.13 2.81
CA ASN A 75 23.83 -1.23 3.70
C ASN A 75 23.85 -0.87 5.20
N PHE A 76 23.73 0.43 5.54
CA PHE A 76 23.82 0.92 6.92
C PHE A 76 22.62 1.79 7.29
N LEU A 77 21.48 1.14 7.55
CA LEU A 77 20.30 1.80 8.10
C LEU A 77 20.36 1.81 9.64
N SER A 78 20.04 2.94 10.25
CA SER A 78 19.84 3.01 11.70
C SER A 78 18.61 2.21 12.14
N GLU A 79 18.53 1.83 13.41
CA GLU A 79 17.38 1.08 13.94
C GLU A 79 16.05 1.80 13.74
N LYS A 80 16.05 3.15 13.85
CA LYS A 80 14.86 3.97 13.56
C LYS A 80 14.44 3.89 12.10
N GLU A 81 15.42 3.79 11.20
CA GLU A 81 15.13 3.71 9.77
C GLU A 81 14.60 2.35 9.38
N LYS A 82 15.20 1.28 9.91
CA LYS A 82 14.66 -0.07 9.76
C LYS A 82 13.21 -0.13 10.22
N PHE A 83 12.92 0.39 11.41
CA PHE A 83 11.55 0.45 11.93
C PHE A 83 10.59 1.18 10.97
N ASN A 84 10.97 2.39 10.53
CA ASN A 84 10.15 3.21 9.65
C ASN A 84 9.94 2.57 8.27
N LEU A 85 10.98 1.98 7.67
CA LEU A 85 10.87 1.30 6.37
C LEU A 85 10.01 0.06 6.49
N THR A 86 10.15 -0.74 7.55
CA THR A 86 9.26 -1.87 7.83
C THR A 86 7.81 -1.43 8.03
N TYR A 87 7.57 -0.31 8.72
CA TYR A 87 6.24 0.26 8.84
C TYR A 87 5.64 0.60 7.47
N LEU A 88 6.40 1.27 6.60
CA LEU A 88 5.98 1.58 5.24
C LEU A 88 5.76 0.30 4.40
N THR A 89 6.63 -0.70 4.50
CA THR A 89 6.45 -2.00 3.83
C THR A 89 5.15 -2.68 4.26
N ASN A 90 4.90 -2.76 5.56
CA ASN A 90 3.72 -3.44 6.09
C ASN A 90 2.42 -2.71 5.71
N ASP A 91 2.43 -1.38 5.71
CA ASP A 91 1.26 -0.61 5.32
C ASP A 91 0.99 -0.69 3.81
N ASN A 92 2.02 -0.93 2.99
CA ASN A 92 1.91 -1.03 1.53
C ASN A 92 2.18 -2.45 1.00
N TRP A 93 1.92 -3.47 1.83
CA TRP A 93 2.26 -4.87 1.59
C TRP A 93 1.69 -5.44 0.29
N GLU A 94 0.57 -4.89 -0.22
CA GLU A 94 -0.02 -5.32 -1.49
C GLU A 94 0.92 -5.12 -2.69
N TRP A 95 1.91 -4.26 -2.53
CA TRP A 95 2.90 -3.90 -3.54
C TRP A 95 4.32 -4.34 -3.16
N ALA A 96 4.48 -5.06 -2.05
CA ALA A 96 5.74 -5.70 -1.72
C ALA A 96 5.96 -6.90 -2.64
N ASP A 97 7.12 -6.95 -3.28
CA ASP A 97 7.47 -8.11 -4.10
C ASP A 97 7.59 -9.35 -3.21
N SER A 98 7.01 -10.47 -3.65
CA SER A 98 6.99 -11.72 -2.88
C SER A 98 8.38 -12.37 -2.73
N SER A 99 9.40 -11.81 -3.38
CA SER A 99 10.77 -12.30 -3.41
C SER A 99 11.72 -11.63 -2.41
N GLN A 100 11.21 -10.85 -1.45
CA GLN A 100 12.02 -10.32 -0.33
C GLN A 100 12.36 -11.39 0.71
#